data_AF-A0A183KYY2-F1
#
_entry.id   AF-A0A183KYY2-F1
#
_cell.length_a   1.000
_cell.length_b   1.000
_cell.length_c   1.000
_cell.angle_alpha   90.00
_cell.angle_beta   90.00
_cell.angle_gamma   90.00
#
_symmetry.space_group_name_H-M   'P 1'
#
loop_
_entity.id
_entity.type
_entity.pdbx_description
1 polymer ?
#
loop_
_entity_poly.entity_id
_entity_poly.type
_entity_poly.pdbx_seq_one_letter_code
_entity_poly.pdbx_strand_id
1 'polypeptide(L)'
;MSRTNSDKTSFHNKNTIIIIITIVVDFFIINVQCSSVNYDGDIKLVDGPSEQTGTVLVYRTYGWGKVCDDHWTMKEANVVCRQLGMGHALEVHRRNRFGSSSQANYLMDEVHCTGSEKRLIDCRFNGWGVHDCRINEEAGVKCAQKAIIIKKPSWNPLKLKLNQLELEKMSKVCKL
;
A
#
# COMPACT_ATOMS: atom_id res chain seq x y z
N MET A 1 31.40 1.55 -61.57
CA MET A 1 31.12 2.37 -60.37
C MET A 1 29.76 3.02 -60.59
N SER A 2 28.66 2.40 -60.17
CA SER A 2 28.13 2.32 -58.80
C SER A 2 27.38 3.60 -58.39
N ARG A 3 26.13 3.38 -57.93
CA ARG A 3 25.24 4.20 -57.06
C ARG A 3 24.04 4.83 -57.79
N THR A 4 22.86 4.20 -57.70
CA THR A 4 21.77 4.36 -56.68
C THR A 4 21.05 5.71 -56.85
N ASN A 5 19.73 5.86 -56.74
CA ASN A 5 18.78 5.11 -55.93
C ASN A 5 17.36 5.35 -56.44
N SER A 6 16.51 4.37 -56.17
CA SER A 6 15.11 4.23 -56.53
C SER A 6 14.25 5.37 -55.99
N ASP A 7 13.40 5.88 -56.86
CA ASP A 7 12.32 6.81 -56.54
C ASP A 7 11.02 6.01 -56.28
N LYS A 8 10.23 6.51 -55.32
CA LYS A 8 8.83 6.12 -54.98
C LYS A 8 8.71 4.78 -54.23
N THR A 9 8.00 4.71 -53.10
CA THR A 9 6.55 4.95 -53.03
C THR A 9 6.10 5.32 -51.62
N SER A 10 5.31 6.40 -51.54
CA SER A 10 4.44 6.70 -50.42
C SER A 10 3.42 5.57 -50.26
N PHE A 11 3.47 4.86 -49.12
CA PHE A 11 2.48 3.87 -48.73
C PHE A 11 1.87 4.24 -47.38
N HIS A 12 1.16 5.38 -47.33
CA HIS A 12 0.26 5.70 -46.24
C HIS A 12 -1.02 4.86 -46.37
N ASN A 13 -0.96 3.61 -45.93
CA ASN A 13 -2.17 2.82 -45.70
C ASN A 13 -2.74 3.19 -44.32
N LYS A 14 -3.98 3.70 -44.29
CA LYS A 14 -4.70 4.02 -43.05
C LYS A 14 -4.76 2.82 -42.09
N ASN A 15 -4.77 1.59 -42.61
CA ASN A 15 -4.72 0.37 -41.80
C ASN A 15 -3.36 0.16 -41.14
N THR A 16 -2.25 0.52 -41.80
CA THR A 16 -0.91 0.44 -41.22
C THR A 16 -0.73 1.46 -40.10
N ILE A 17 -1.27 2.67 -40.26
CA ILE A 17 -1.27 3.70 -39.20
C ILE A 17 -2.15 3.26 -38.02
N ILE A 18 -3.35 2.71 -38.27
CA ILE A 18 -4.22 2.20 -37.20
C ILE A 18 -3.56 1.04 -36.45
N ILE A 19 -2.95 0.08 -37.15
CA ILE A 19 -2.25 -1.05 -36.54
C ILE A 19 -1.07 -0.57 -35.70
N ILE A 20 -0.29 0.40 -36.19
CA ILE A 20 0.80 1.01 -35.42
C ILE A 20 0.22 1.71 -34.19
N ILE A 21 -0.84 2.51 -34.33
CA ILE A 21 -1.49 3.20 -33.21
C ILE A 21 -2.04 2.20 -32.19
N THR A 22 -2.74 1.13 -32.59
CA THR A 22 -3.23 0.10 -31.66
C THR A 22 -2.06 -0.60 -30.98
N ILE A 23 -1.00 -0.97 -31.71
CA ILE A 23 0.18 -1.61 -31.12
C ILE A 23 0.91 -0.66 -30.17
N VAL A 24 1.11 0.63 -30.49
CA VAL A 24 1.74 1.57 -29.53
C VAL A 24 0.82 1.89 -28.36
N VAL A 25 -0.49 2.07 -28.53
CA VAL A 25 -1.38 2.30 -27.38
C VAL A 25 -1.49 1.06 -26.50
N ASP A 26 -1.52 -0.15 -27.06
CA ASP A 26 -1.50 -1.40 -26.31
C ASP A 26 -0.13 -1.61 -25.62
N PHE A 27 0.98 -1.24 -26.27
CA PHE A 27 2.33 -1.29 -25.70
C PHE A 27 2.54 -0.29 -24.55
N PHE A 28 1.88 0.89 -24.60
CA PHE A 28 1.85 1.85 -23.50
C PHE A 28 0.86 1.47 -22.39
N ILE A 29 -0.23 0.76 -22.70
CA ILE A 29 -1.24 0.34 -21.72
C ILE A 29 -0.81 -0.88 -20.89
N ILE A 30 0.14 -1.70 -21.36
CA ILE A 30 0.52 -2.96 -20.67
C ILE A 30 1.58 -2.80 -19.55
N ASN A 31 2.14 -1.62 -19.30
CA ASN A 31 3.14 -1.43 -18.22
C ASN A 31 2.68 -0.47 -17.11
N VAL A 32 1.51 -0.73 -16.53
CA VAL A 32 1.19 -0.17 -15.20
C VAL A 32 1.93 -0.99 -14.15
N GLN A 33 3.19 -0.63 -13.90
CA GLN A 33 3.88 -1.10 -12.70
C GLN A 33 3.46 -0.15 -11.56
N CYS A 34 2.52 -0.58 -10.71
CA CYS A 34 2.23 0.13 -9.47
C CYS A 34 3.47 0.01 -8.56
N SER A 35 4.46 0.88 -8.71
CA SER A 35 5.48 1.07 -7.69
C SER A 35 4.88 1.96 -6.61
N SER A 36 4.59 1.39 -5.44
CA SER A 36 4.29 2.20 -4.27
C SER A 36 5.57 2.97 -3.89
N VAL A 37 5.58 4.26 -4.18
CA VAL A 37 6.56 5.17 -3.57
C VAL A 37 6.18 5.24 -2.10
N ASN A 38 7.10 4.83 -1.23
CA ASN A 38 6.91 4.97 0.22
C ASN A 38 7.31 6.39 0.62
N TYR A 39 6.50 7.01 1.46
CA TYR A 39 6.73 8.33 2.03
C TYR A 39 6.98 8.22 3.53
N ASP A 40 7.65 9.23 4.08
CA ASP A 40 7.92 9.31 5.51
C ASP A 40 6.63 9.21 6.32
N GLY A 41 6.57 8.25 7.24
CA GLY A 41 5.42 7.94 8.08
C GLY A 41 4.44 6.93 7.49
N ASP A 42 4.71 6.36 6.32
CA ASP A 42 3.97 5.20 5.83
C ASP A 42 4.19 4.00 6.76
N ILE A 43 3.17 3.16 6.90
CA ILE A 43 3.20 2.02 7.80
C ILE A 43 2.75 0.75 7.08
N LYS A 44 3.23 -0.39 7.56
CA LYS A 44 2.76 -1.71 7.14
C LYS A 44 2.80 -2.70 8.31
N LEU A 45 2.03 -3.78 8.18
CA LEU A 45 2.08 -4.92 9.09
C LEU A 45 2.92 -6.03 8.47
N VAL A 46 3.77 -6.66 9.27
CA VAL A 46 4.59 -7.82 8.88
C VAL A 46 4.51 -8.92 9.93
N ASP A 47 4.96 -10.12 9.58
CA ASP A 47 5.17 -11.28 10.46
C ASP A 47 3.94 -11.85 11.16
N GLY A 48 2.77 -11.20 11.07
CA GLY A 48 1.54 -11.70 11.64
C GLY A 48 0.78 -12.69 10.75
N PRO A 49 -0.25 -13.35 11.32
CA PRO A 49 -0.98 -14.45 10.68
C PRO A 49 -1.97 -14.00 9.59
N SER A 50 -2.19 -12.70 9.41
CA SER A 50 -3.10 -12.17 8.40
C SER A 50 -2.73 -10.74 8.02
N GLU A 51 -3.30 -10.21 6.93
CA GLU A 51 -3.08 -8.81 6.52
C GLU A 51 -3.53 -7.79 7.58
N GLN A 52 -4.44 -8.16 8.49
CA GLN A 52 -4.92 -7.27 9.56
C GLN A 52 -4.14 -7.42 10.87
N THR A 53 -3.17 -8.32 10.93
CA THR A 53 -2.46 -8.65 12.18
C THR A 53 -0.97 -8.67 11.93
N GLY A 54 -0.18 -7.99 12.75
CA GLY A 54 1.27 -8.09 12.65
C GLY A 54 2.04 -7.04 13.43
N THR A 55 3.36 -7.12 13.27
CA THR A 55 4.34 -6.15 13.76
C THR A 55 4.27 -4.89 12.89
N VAL A 56 4.25 -3.72 13.53
CA VAL A 56 4.17 -2.43 12.84
C VAL A 56 5.57 -2.00 12.41
N LEU A 57 5.75 -1.76 11.11
CA LEU A 57 6.91 -1.05 10.58
C LEU A 57 6.49 0.33 10.08
N VAL A 58 7.37 1.30 10.26
CA VAL A 58 7.24 2.68 9.76
C VAL A 58 8.34 2.99 8.76
N TYR A 59 8.02 3.75 7.72
CA TYR A 59 8.97 4.18 6.71
C TYR A 59 9.55 5.56 7.04
N ARG A 60 10.87 5.72 6.92
CA ARG A 60 11.57 7.00 7.04
C ARG A 60 12.80 7.02 6.15
N THR A 61 12.98 8.10 5.39
CA THR A 61 14.21 8.44 4.67
C THR A 61 14.84 7.21 4.00
N TYR A 62 14.03 6.55 3.18
CA TYR A 62 14.38 5.39 2.36
C TYR A 62 14.38 4.00 3.03
N GLY A 63 14.06 3.88 4.31
CA GLY A 63 14.06 2.60 5.03
C GLY A 63 12.80 2.31 5.83
N TRP A 64 12.46 1.03 5.94
CA TRP A 64 11.49 0.54 6.93
C TRP A 64 12.20 0.30 8.26
N GLY A 65 11.55 0.63 9.37
CA GLY A 65 12.05 0.36 10.71
C GLY A 65 10.95 0.06 11.71
N LYS A 66 11.38 -0.50 12.84
CA LYS A 66 10.52 -1.01 13.91
C LYS A 66 9.98 0.14 14.75
N VAL A 67 8.80 -0.09 15.34
CA VAL A 67 8.23 0.76 16.38
C VAL A 67 8.38 0.02 17.70
N CYS A 68 8.89 0.70 18.72
CA CYS A 68 9.03 0.12 20.05
C CYS A 68 7.68 0.02 20.78
N ASP A 69 7.54 -0.97 21.66
CA ASP A 69 6.31 -1.27 22.37
C ASP A 69 6.13 -0.52 23.70
N ASP A 70 7.11 0.30 24.07
CA ASP A 70 7.02 1.19 25.22
C ASP A 70 5.87 2.19 25.06
N HIS A 71 5.01 2.20 26.07
CA HIS A 71 3.72 2.93 26.08
C HIS A 71 2.78 2.59 24.90
N TRP A 72 2.99 1.48 24.19
CA TRP A 72 2.17 1.10 23.05
C TRP A 72 0.77 0.64 23.48
N THR A 73 -0.27 1.47 23.34
CA THR A 73 -1.63 1.19 23.82
C THR A 73 -2.66 1.05 22.69
N MET A 74 -3.93 0.87 23.07
CA MET A 74 -5.05 0.86 22.13
C MET A 74 -5.20 2.17 21.35
N LYS A 75 -4.69 3.30 21.86
CA LYS A 75 -4.76 4.58 21.14
C LYS A 75 -3.87 4.56 19.90
N GLU A 76 -2.62 4.16 20.07
CA GLU A 76 -1.63 4.01 19.00
C GLU A 76 -2.10 2.96 17.99
N ALA A 77 -2.58 1.81 18.49
CA ALA A 77 -3.11 0.76 17.62
C ALA A 77 -4.31 1.22 16.78
N ASN A 78 -5.21 2.05 17.34
CA ASN A 78 -6.32 2.60 16.57
C ASN A 78 -5.87 3.57 15.47
N VAL A 79 -4.83 4.37 15.72
CA VAL A 79 -4.22 5.23 14.69
C VAL A 79 -3.64 4.36 13.57
N VAL A 80 -2.90 3.29 13.91
CA VAL A 80 -2.36 2.33 12.94
C VAL A 80 -3.46 1.71 12.07
N CYS A 81 -4.48 1.12 12.70
CA CYS A 81 -5.55 0.44 11.97
C CYS A 81 -6.38 1.38 11.09
N ARG A 82 -6.55 2.65 11.53
CA ARG A 82 -7.22 3.68 10.74
C ARG A 82 -6.35 4.15 9.57
N GLN A 83 -5.05 4.36 9.80
CA GLN A 83 -4.11 4.76 8.75
C GLN A 83 -4.00 3.68 7.65
N LEU A 84 -4.04 2.41 8.01
CA LEU A 84 -4.08 1.27 7.08
C LEU A 84 -5.45 1.06 6.41
N GLY A 85 -6.48 1.84 6.78
CA GLY A 85 -7.82 1.70 6.22
C GLY A 85 -8.58 0.44 6.67
N MET A 86 -8.08 -0.27 7.69
CA MET A 86 -8.65 -1.52 8.19
C MET A 86 -9.76 -1.31 9.23
N GLY A 87 -9.90 -0.10 9.77
CA GLY A 87 -10.95 0.24 10.74
C GLY A 87 -10.36 0.55 12.11
N HIS A 88 -10.91 -0.07 13.16
CA HIS A 88 -10.43 0.11 14.55
C HIS A 88 -9.52 -1.06 14.97
N ALA A 89 -8.73 -0.84 16.01
CA ALA A 89 -7.92 -1.90 16.61
C ALA A 89 -8.77 -2.83 17.48
N LEU A 90 -8.51 -4.13 17.37
CA LEU A 90 -9.08 -5.18 18.21
C LEU A 90 -8.12 -5.59 19.32
N GLU A 91 -6.81 -5.69 19.01
CA GLU A 91 -5.79 -6.08 19.98
C GLU A 91 -4.51 -5.26 19.78
N VAL A 92 -3.77 -5.11 20.87
CA VAL A 92 -2.41 -4.54 20.91
C VAL A 92 -1.43 -5.66 21.22
N HIS A 93 -0.31 -5.66 20.52
CA HIS A 93 0.77 -6.63 20.73
C HIS A 93 2.06 -5.91 21.09
N ARG A 94 2.78 -6.54 22.01
CA ARG A 94 3.99 -6.07 22.65
C ARG A 94 4.98 -7.24 22.68
N ARG A 95 6.25 -6.95 22.95
CA ARG A 95 7.32 -7.92 23.14
C ARG A 95 7.50 -8.88 21.97
N ASN A 96 7.43 -8.34 20.76
CA ASN A 96 7.68 -9.09 19.53
C ASN A 96 6.83 -10.36 19.36
N ARG A 97 5.52 -10.25 19.59
CA ARG A 97 4.60 -11.41 19.61
C ARG A 97 4.71 -12.32 18.38
N PHE A 98 5.06 -11.77 17.22
CA PHE A 98 5.06 -12.48 15.94
C PHE A 98 6.46 -12.91 15.48
N GLY A 99 7.50 -12.57 16.25
CA GLY A 99 8.89 -12.70 15.83
C GLY A 99 9.32 -11.56 14.91
N SER A 100 10.64 -11.43 14.74
CA SER A 100 11.26 -10.37 13.95
C SER A 100 11.90 -10.98 12.72
N SER A 101 11.18 -11.08 11.60
CA SER A 101 11.82 -11.38 10.31
C SER A 101 12.64 -10.19 9.80
N SER A 102 12.25 -8.98 10.22
CA SER A 102 12.90 -7.73 9.85
C SER A 102 14.20 -7.51 10.61
N GLN A 103 15.32 -7.38 9.90
CA GLN A 103 16.60 -6.91 10.46
C GLN A 103 16.66 -5.40 10.65
N ALA A 104 15.52 -4.69 10.53
CA ALA A 104 15.50 -3.24 10.63
C ALA A 104 15.74 -2.74 12.06
N ASN A 105 16.31 -1.54 12.17
CA ASN A 105 16.46 -0.81 13.43
C ASN A 105 15.11 -0.24 13.91
N TYR A 106 15.02 0.12 15.19
CA TYR A 106 13.90 0.93 15.67
C TYR A 106 14.03 2.37 15.17
N LEU A 107 12.90 2.92 14.74
CA LEU A 107 12.80 4.30 14.25
C LEU A 107 11.90 5.17 15.12
N MET A 108 10.97 4.56 15.85
CA MET A 108 10.05 5.26 16.74
C MET A 108 10.00 4.53 18.08
N ASP A 109 9.96 5.31 19.14
CA ASP A 109 9.91 4.86 20.52
C ASP A 109 9.18 5.92 21.36
N GLU A 110 8.58 5.48 22.47
CA GLU A 110 7.70 6.28 23.33
C GLU A 110 6.61 6.96 22.50
N VAL A 111 5.88 6.16 21.72
CA VAL A 111 4.81 6.70 20.87
C VAL A 111 3.57 6.96 21.71
N HIS A 112 3.22 8.23 21.87
CA HIS A 112 2.05 8.70 22.63
C HIS A 112 1.06 9.40 21.70
N CYS A 113 -0.01 8.69 21.36
CA CYS A 113 -1.14 9.20 20.62
C CYS A 113 -2.27 9.64 21.56
N THR A 114 -2.97 10.70 21.17
CA THR A 114 -4.29 11.05 21.72
C THR A 114 -5.38 10.08 21.24
N GLY A 115 -5.15 9.43 20.09
CA GLY A 115 -6.07 8.52 19.40
C GLY A 115 -6.80 9.19 18.23
N SER A 116 -6.61 10.50 18.05
CA SER A 116 -7.26 11.30 17.00
C SER A 116 -6.38 11.51 15.76
N GLU A 117 -5.09 11.21 15.87
CA GLU A 117 -4.08 11.41 14.83
C GLU A 117 -4.42 10.64 13.55
N LYS A 118 -4.16 11.24 12.39
CA LYS A 118 -4.43 10.56 11.12
C LYS A 118 -3.35 9.53 10.79
N ARG A 119 -2.11 9.81 11.19
CA ARG A 119 -0.96 8.96 10.95
C ARG A 119 -0.17 8.75 12.24
N LEU A 120 0.51 7.62 12.33
CA LEU A 120 1.33 7.28 13.50
C LEU A 120 2.46 8.30 13.74
N ILE A 121 3.05 8.81 12.65
CA ILE A 121 4.07 9.87 12.67
C ILE A 121 3.58 11.20 13.28
N ASP A 122 2.26 11.43 13.33
CA ASP A 122 1.69 12.66 13.90
C ASP A 122 1.55 12.57 15.43
N CYS A 123 1.71 11.37 16.00
CA CYS A 123 1.75 11.19 17.46
C CYS A 123 3.06 11.74 18.02
N ARG A 124 3.09 12.06 19.32
CA ARG A 124 4.33 12.46 19.98
C ARG A 124 5.23 11.21 20.14
N PHE A 125 6.52 11.34 19.85
CA PHE A 125 7.53 10.30 20.10
C PHE A 125 8.89 10.95 20.34
N ASN A 126 9.90 10.19 20.77
CA ASN A 126 11.21 10.72 21.18
C ASN A 126 12.07 11.32 20.05
N GLY A 127 11.62 11.21 18.80
CA GLY A 127 12.38 11.57 17.60
C GLY A 127 12.92 10.34 16.87
N TRP A 128 13.31 10.52 15.60
CA TRP A 128 13.68 9.41 14.73
C TRP A 128 14.94 8.69 15.21
N GLY A 129 14.84 7.39 15.43
CA GLY A 129 15.94 6.55 15.89
C GLY A 129 16.43 6.85 17.30
N VAL A 130 15.73 7.69 18.06
CA VAL A 130 16.00 7.93 19.48
C VAL A 130 15.18 6.92 20.28
N HIS A 131 15.85 5.87 20.75
CA HIS A 131 15.23 4.79 21.52
C HIS A 131 16.26 4.13 22.43
N ASP A 132 15.80 3.50 23.52
CA ASP A 132 16.60 2.58 24.34
C ASP A 132 16.16 1.10 24.21
N CYS A 133 15.24 0.85 23.27
CA CYS A 133 14.67 -0.47 23.01
C CYS A 133 15.70 -1.50 22.55
N ARG A 134 15.54 -2.70 23.09
CA ARG A 134 16.33 -3.90 22.91
C ARG A 134 15.71 -4.80 21.84
N ILE A 135 16.34 -5.96 21.64
CA ILE A 135 15.80 -7.00 20.77
C ILE A 135 14.50 -7.52 21.40
N ASN A 136 13.47 -7.71 20.56
CA ASN A 136 12.15 -8.23 20.92
C ASN A 136 11.19 -7.24 21.60
N GLU A 137 11.31 -5.93 21.35
CA GLU A 137 10.42 -4.88 21.87
C GLU A 137 9.57 -4.28 20.74
N GLU A 138 9.30 -5.06 19.69
CA GLU A 138 8.48 -4.64 18.57
C GLU A 138 6.99 -4.53 18.94
N ALA A 139 6.43 -3.37 18.62
CA ALA A 139 5.01 -3.10 18.69
C ALA A 139 4.24 -3.78 17.55
N GLY A 140 3.06 -4.32 17.87
CA GLY A 140 2.17 -4.94 16.91
C GLY A 140 0.70 -4.62 17.18
N VAL A 141 -0.16 -4.96 16.23
CA VAL A 141 -1.60 -4.76 16.32
C VAL A 141 -2.36 -5.92 15.69
N LYS A 142 -3.65 -6.02 16.06
CA LYS A 142 -4.68 -6.69 15.27
C LYS A 142 -5.78 -5.70 14.99
N CYS A 143 -6.07 -5.49 13.72
CA CYS A 143 -7.12 -4.61 13.25
C CYS A 143 -8.42 -5.38 13.01
N ALA A 144 -9.54 -4.66 13.11
CA ALA A 144 -10.79 -5.13 12.55
C ALA A 144 -10.64 -5.30 11.04
N GLN A 145 -11.44 -6.17 10.44
CA GLN A 145 -11.60 -6.15 9.00
C GLN A 145 -12.64 -5.10 8.68
N LYS A 146 -12.29 -4.09 7.87
CA LYS A 146 -13.27 -3.13 7.39
C LYS A 146 -14.32 -3.91 6.61
N ALA A 147 -15.51 -4.04 7.20
CA ALA A 147 -16.64 -4.60 6.48
C ALA A 147 -16.84 -3.72 5.25
N ILE A 148 -16.53 -4.25 4.07
CA ILE A 148 -17.00 -3.65 2.83
C ILE A 148 -18.51 -3.84 2.89
N ILE A 149 -19.20 -2.84 3.44
CA ILE A 149 -20.64 -2.74 3.25
C ILE A 149 -20.79 -2.52 1.76
N ILE A 150 -20.99 -3.62 1.02
CA ILE A 150 -21.52 -3.58 -0.32
C ILE A 150 -22.88 -2.92 -0.14
N LYS A 151 -22.94 -1.58 -0.27
CA LYS A 151 -24.20 -0.88 -0.41
C LYS A 151 -24.82 -1.52 -1.63
N LYS A 152 -25.81 -2.41 -1.42
CA LYS A 152 -26.57 -2.98 -2.53
C LYS A 152 -27.06 -1.77 -3.32
N PRO A 153 -26.69 -1.64 -4.61
CA PRO A 153 -27.21 -0.54 -5.41
C PRO A 153 -28.73 -0.62 -5.33
N SER A 154 -29.42 0.51 -5.21
CA SER A 154 -30.89 0.57 -5.29
C SER A 154 -31.44 0.17 -6.67
N TRP A 155 -30.56 -0.26 -7.58
CA TRP A 155 -30.85 -0.65 -8.95
C TRP A 155 -30.95 -2.17 -9.07
N ASN A 156 -32.00 -2.64 -9.75
CA ASN A 156 -32.22 -4.06 -10.00
C ASN A 156 -31.13 -4.63 -10.93
N PRO A 157 -30.31 -5.61 -10.48
CA PRO A 157 -29.20 -6.15 -11.25
C PRO A 157 -29.63 -6.91 -12.52
N LEU A 158 -30.91 -7.27 -12.67
CA LEU A 158 -31.42 -7.92 -13.89
C LEU A 158 -31.50 -6.98 -15.11
N LYS A 159 -31.22 -5.68 -14.94
CA LYS A 159 -31.26 -4.67 -16.02
C LYS A 159 -29.89 -4.20 -16.50
N LEU A 160 -28.80 -4.62 -15.88
CA LEU A 160 -27.45 -4.23 -16.29
C LEU A 160 -26.71 -5.44 -16.87
N LYS A 161 -26.63 -5.50 -18.20
CA LYS A 161 -25.58 -6.28 -18.88
C LYS A 161 -24.23 -5.57 -18.69
N LEU A 162 -23.71 -5.57 -17.46
CA LEU A 162 -22.31 -5.26 -17.24
C LEU A 162 -21.50 -6.45 -17.74
N ASN A 163 -20.65 -6.20 -18.73
CA ASN A 163 -19.71 -7.23 -19.17
C ASN A 163 -18.70 -7.48 -18.03
N GLN A 164 -18.26 -8.72 -17.89
CA GLN A 164 -17.30 -9.13 -16.86
C GLN A 164 -16.00 -8.31 -16.91
N LEU A 165 -15.67 -7.79 -18.10
CA LEU A 165 -14.52 -6.93 -18.36
C LEU A 165 -14.60 -5.56 -17.65
N GLU A 166 -15.78 -4.97 -17.50
CA GLU A 166 -15.97 -3.68 -16.80
C GLU A 166 -15.81 -3.84 -15.28
N LEU A 167 -16.29 -4.96 -14.72
CA LEU A 167 -16.10 -5.30 -13.30
C LEU A 167 -14.63 -5.58 -12.97
N GLU A 168 -13.89 -6.21 -13.88
CA GLU A 168 -12.44 -6.44 -13.72
C GLU A 168 -11.62 -5.14 -13.86
N LYS A 169 -12.06 -4.21 -14.72
CA LYS A 169 -11.44 -2.88 -14.87
C LYS A 169 -11.61 -2.01 -13.62
N MET A 170 -12.78 -2.07 -12.95
CA MET A 170 -13.00 -1.36 -11.69
C MET A 170 -12.21 -1.94 -10.51
N SER A 171 -11.71 -3.18 -10.60
CA SER A 171 -10.90 -3.81 -9.55
C SER A 171 -9.39 -3.58 -9.71
N LYS A 172 -8.91 -3.08 -10.85
CA LYS A 172 -7.47 -3.10 -11.22
C LYS A 172 -6.77 -1.73 -11.29
N VAL A 173 -7.36 -0.69 -10.72
CA VAL A 173 -6.63 0.57 -10.53
C VAL A 173 -6.01 0.54 -9.13
N CYS A 174 -4.79 0.00 -9.04
CA CYS A 174 -3.93 -0.16 -7.85
C CYS A 174 -4.71 -0.27 -6.51
N LYS A 175 -5.14 -1.50 -6.14
CA LYS A 175 -5.64 -1.76 -4.79
C LYS A 175 -4.48 -1.76 -3.79
N LEU A 176 -4.60 -0.94 -2.75
CA LEU A 176 -3.96 -1.13 -1.44
C LEU A 176 -4.50 -2.41 -0.78
#